data_AF-A0A8T1UD73-F1
#
_entry.id   AF-A0A8T1UD73-F1
#
_cell.length_a   1.000
_cell.length_b   1.000
_cell.length_c   1.000
_cell.angle_alpha   90.00
_cell.angle_beta   90.00
_cell.angle_gamma   90.00
#
_symmetry.space_group_name_H-M   'P 1'
#
loop_
_entity.id
_entity.type
_entity.pdbx_description
1 polymer ?
#
loop_
_entity_poly.entity_id
_entity_poly.type
_entity_poly.pdbx_seq_one_letter_code
_entity_poly.pdbx_strand_id
1 'polypeptide(L)'
;MSSALPSQKPRTCRTSSIRAFNHLNRRSGAAAEVTLHDIVSQLQEHWRGTFQGAAVVWRMWPNHITRKMNRSTWINLINQAPPDYASLNRSAQLALDCVAASIADNAQLQSDVEAIGGRLEIQKNRLQSRKDTIEAFIRDILPPVRHDIVDPLPAIDNVADLEHEE
;
A
#
# COMPACT_ATOMS: atom_id res chain seq x y z
N MET A 1 31.34 -40.07 -7.20
CA MET A 1 30.20 -41.00 -7.30
C MET A 1 28.99 -40.29 -6.74
N SER A 2 28.15 -39.76 -7.63
CA SER A 2 26.93 -39.01 -7.30
C SER A 2 25.77 -39.97 -7.08
N SER A 3 25.09 -39.86 -5.95
CA SER A 3 23.82 -40.53 -5.70
C SER A 3 22.70 -39.49 -5.75
N ALA A 4 21.94 -39.50 -6.84
CA ALA A 4 20.74 -38.67 -7.02
C ALA A 4 19.49 -39.45 -6.56
N LEU A 5 18.66 -38.81 -5.74
CA LEU A 5 17.32 -39.27 -5.36
C LEU A 5 16.29 -38.88 -6.44
N PRO A 6 15.23 -39.69 -6.66
CA PRO A 6 14.23 -39.41 -7.68
C PRO A 6 13.18 -38.40 -7.21
N SER A 7 12.95 -37.37 -8.03
CA SER A 7 11.89 -36.38 -7.87
C SER A 7 10.52 -37.00 -8.23
N GLN A 8 9.67 -37.20 -7.22
CA GLN A 8 8.24 -37.48 -7.44
C GLN A 8 7.53 -36.20 -7.90
N LYS A 9 6.98 -36.22 -9.13
CA LYS A 9 6.05 -35.20 -9.63
C LYS A 9 4.67 -35.35 -8.98
N PRO A 10 4.04 -34.27 -8.47
CA PRO A 10 2.64 -34.31 -8.08
C PRO A 10 1.73 -34.29 -9.32
N ARG A 11 0.79 -35.25 -9.34
CA ARG A 11 -0.28 -35.36 -10.36
C ARG A 11 -1.22 -34.15 -10.26
N THR A 12 -1.32 -33.38 -11.34
CA THR A 12 -2.22 -32.23 -11.45
C THR A 12 -3.66 -32.68 -11.77
N CYS A 13 -4.47 -32.89 -10.73
CA CYS A 13 -5.93 -32.86 -10.82
C CYS A 13 -6.46 -31.46 -10.45
N ARG A 14 -6.26 -30.44 -11.30
CA ARG A 14 -6.89 -29.11 -11.08
C ARG A 14 -7.41 -28.42 -12.35
N THR A 15 -7.26 -29.02 -13.53
CA THR A 15 -7.59 -28.35 -14.80
C THR A 15 -9.08 -28.47 -15.20
N SER A 16 -9.81 -29.45 -14.65
CA SER A 16 -11.21 -29.69 -15.05
C SER A 16 -12.21 -28.74 -14.36
N SER A 17 -11.96 -28.35 -13.11
CA SER A 17 -12.90 -27.53 -12.32
C SER A 17 -12.89 -26.05 -12.74
N ILE A 18 -11.73 -25.51 -13.11
CA ILE A 18 -11.58 -24.11 -13.55
C ILE A 18 -12.21 -23.87 -14.93
N ARG A 19 -12.14 -24.86 -15.84
CA ARG A 19 -12.84 -24.76 -17.14
C ARG A 19 -14.35 -24.80 -16.96
N ALA A 20 -14.88 -25.67 -16.10
CA ALA A 20 -16.32 -25.73 -15.84
C ALA A 20 -16.86 -24.44 -15.19
N PHE A 21 -16.13 -23.88 -14.22
CA PHE A 21 -16.51 -22.63 -13.55
C PHE A 21 -16.52 -21.42 -14.50
N ASN A 22 -15.50 -21.29 -15.36
CA ASN A 22 -15.45 -20.22 -16.36
C ASN A 22 -16.50 -20.40 -17.47
N HIS A 23 -16.87 -21.63 -17.83
CA HIS A 23 -17.88 -21.89 -18.85
C HIS A 23 -19.31 -21.62 -18.34
N LEU A 24 -19.59 -21.94 -17.07
CA LEU A 24 -20.86 -21.63 -16.40
C LEU A 24 -21.03 -20.12 -16.19
N ASN A 25 -19.95 -19.41 -15.81
CA ASN A 25 -20.02 -17.96 -15.60
C ASN A 25 -20.14 -17.19 -16.94
N ARG A 26 -19.47 -17.63 -18.00
CA ARG A 26 -19.69 -17.05 -19.36
C ARG A 26 -21.09 -17.31 -19.89
N ARG A 27 -21.69 -18.47 -19.62
CA ARG A 27 -23.03 -18.81 -20.15
C ARG A 27 -24.13 -17.99 -19.48
N SER A 28 -24.02 -17.72 -18.18
CA SER A 28 -24.92 -16.78 -17.47
C SER A 28 -24.61 -15.31 -17.81
N GLY A 29 -23.34 -14.95 -17.98
CA GLY A 29 -22.92 -13.61 -18.40
C GLY A 29 -23.43 -13.24 -19.80
N ALA A 30 -23.33 -14.14 -20.77
CA ALA A 30 -23.82 -13.91 -22.14
C ALA A 30 -25.34 -13.68 -22.19
N ALA A 31 -26.12 -14.42 -21.40
CA ALA A 31 -27.58 -14.23 -21.34
C ALA A 31 -27.96 -12.88 -20.69
N ALA A 32 -27.21 -12.46 -19.66
CA ALA A 32 -27.37 -11.15 -19.05
C ALA A 32 -26.95 -10.02 -20.01
N GLU A 33 -25.85 -10.19 -20.75
CA GLU A 33 -25.38 -9.24 -21.77
C GLU A 33 -26.38 -9.10 -22.92
N VAL A 34 -26.94 -10.20 -23.43
CA VAL A 34 -27.99 -10.18 -24.46
C VAL A 34 -29.23 -9.43 -23.94
N THR A 35 -29.65 -9.68 -22.70
CA THR A 35 -30.79 -8.98 -22.08
C THR A 35 -30.52 -7.48 -21.91
N LEU A 36 -29.29 -7.09 -21.57
CA LEU A 36 -28.90 -5.68 -21.47
C LEU A 36 -28.90 -5.01 -22.84
N HIS A 37 -28.38 -5.67 -23.88
CA HIS A 37 -28.40 -5.15 -25.26
C HIS A 37 -29.82 -4.96 -25.80
N ASP A 38 -30.74 -5.87 -25.49
CA ASP A 38 -32.15 -5.73 -25.87
C ASP A 38 -32.80 -4.52 -25.19
N ILE A 39 -32.51 -4.30 -23.90
CA ILE A 39 -33.01 -3.14 -23.15
C ILE A 39 -32.36 -1.84 -23.66
N VAL A 40 -31.07 -1.83 -24.01
CA VAL A 40 -30.43 -0.68 -24.66
C VAL A 40 -31.15 -0.32 -25.96
N SER A 41 -31.47 -1.33 -26.77
CA SER A 41 -32.13 -1.12 -28.06
C SER A 41 -33.51 -0.48 -27.88
N GLN A 42 -34.31 -0.99 -26.94
CA GLN A 42 -35.63 -0.43 -26.60
C GLN A 42 -35.54 1.00 -26.03
N LEU A 43 -34.57 1.24 -25.12
CA LEU A 43 -34.34 2.57 -24.57
C LEU A 43 -33.94 3.57 -25.66
N GLN A 44 -33.07 3.17 -26.58
CA GLN A 44 -32.65 4.02 -27.69
C GLN A 44 -33.79 4.26 -28.68
N GLU A 45 -34.60 3.26 -28.99
CA GLU A 45 -35.77 3.44 -29.85
C GLU A 45 -36.76 4.46 -29.24
N HIS A 46 -37.02 4.36 -27.94
CA HIS A 46 -37.98 5.23 -27.26
C HIS A 46 -37.45 6.65 -27.00
N TRP A 47 -36.18 6.79 -26.59
CA TRP A 47 -35.64 8.07 -26.08
C TRP A 47 -34.63 8.77 -26.99
N ARG A 48 -34.11 8.15 -28.06
CA ARG A 48 -33.05 8.79 -28.88
C ARG A 48 -33.50 10.11 -29.53
N GLY A 49 -34.80 10.30 -29.73
CA GLY A 49 -35.37 11.56 -30.26
C GLY A 49 -35.50 12.69 -29.23
N THR A 50 -35.52 12.37 -27.93
CA THR A 50 -35.83 13.32 -26.84
C THR A 50 -34.75 13.42 -25.78
N PHE A 51 -33.86 12.44 -25.69
CA PHE A 51 -32.76 12.38 -24.73
C PHE A 51 -31.42 12.22 -25.44
N GLN A 52 -30.52 13.16 -25.18
CA GLN A 52 -29.16 13.14 -25.68
C GLN A 52 -28.18 12.89 -24.52
N GLY A 53 -27.82 11.63 -24.32
CA GLY A 53 -26.90 11.19 -23.27
C GLY A 53 -25.58 10.62 -23.82
N ALA A 54 -24.51 10.74 -23.04
CA ALA A 54 -23.23 10.09 -23.35
C ALA A 54 -23.38 8.56 -23.40
N ALA A 55 -22.48 7.88 -24.15
CA ALA A 55 -22.54 6.42 -24.32
C ALA A 55 -22.54 5.64 -22.99
N VAL A 56 -21.90 6.18 -21.95
CA VAL A 56 -21.89 5.60 -20.60
C VAL A 56 -23.28 5.58 -19.95
N VAL A 57 -24.11 6.60 -20.18
CA VAL A 57 -25.47 6.68 -19.64
C VAL A 57 -26.34 5.58 -20.24
N TRP A 58 -26.26 5.39 -21.55
CA TRP A 58 -26.94 4.30 -22.26
C TRP A 58 -26.51 2.91 -21.80
N ARG A 59 -25.31 2.76 -21.25
CA ARG A 59 -24.82 1.49 -20.67
C ARG A 59 -25.24 1.31 -19.21
N MET A 60 -25.34 2.39 -18.44
CA MET A 60 -25.74 2.34 -17.02
C MET A 60 -27.25 2.19 -16.84
N TRP A 61 -28.06 2.73 -17.75
CA TRP A 61 -29.51 2.72 -17.64
C TRP A 61 -30.15 1.32 -17.70
N PRO A 62 -29.80 0.43 -18.65
CA PRO A 62 -30.22 -0.96 -18.61
C PRO A 62 -29.86 -1.67 -17.31
N ASN A 63 -28.65 -1.42 -16.77
CA ASN A 63 -28.22 -1.99 -15.49
C ASN A 63 -29.05 -1.50 -14.30
N HIS A 64 -29.46 -0.23 -14.31
CA HIS A 64 -30.39 0.30 -13.31
C HIS A 64 -31.76 -0.39 -13.38
N ILE A 65 -32.26 -0.66 -14.60
CA ILE A 65 -33.54 -1.35 -14.83
C ILE A 65 -33.45 -2.81 -14.40
N THR A 66 -32.42 -3.55 -14.81
CA THR A 66 -32.26 -4.98 -14.51
C THR A 66 -31.92 -5.26 -13.04
N ARG A 67 -31.31 -4.31 -12.31
CA ARG A 67 -31.13 -4.40 -10.85
C ARG A 67 -32.47 -4.47 -10.11
N LYS A 68 -33.53 -3.87 -10.64
CA LYS A 68 -34.89 -4.10 -10.15
C LYS A 68 -35.33 -5.48 -10.69
N MET A 69 -35.08 -6.53 -9.91
CA MET A 69 -35.25 -7.97 -10.22
C MET A 69 -36.65 -8.41 -10.70
N ASN A 70 -37.60 -7.49 -10.91
CA ASN A 70 -38.93 -7.79 -11.39
C ASN A 70 -39.07 -7.47 -12.89
N ARG A 71 -39.03 -8.50 -13.74
CA ARG A 71 -39.09 -8.33 -15.20
C ARG A 71 -40.40 -7.69 -15.68
N SER A 72 -41.50 -7.85 -14.92
CA SER A 72 -42.78 -7.22 -15.26
C SER A 72 -42.77 -5.70 -15.11
N THR A 73 -41.81 -5.14 -14.37
CA THR A 73 -41.70 -3.67 -14.17
C THR A 73 -40.74 -3.01 -15.15
N TRP A 74 -39.97 -3.77 -15.93
CA TRP A 74 -38.96 -3.23 -16.84
C TRP A 74 -39.55 -2.34 -17.93
N ILE A 75 -40.67 -2.74 -18.54
CA ILE A 75 -41.36 -1.94 -19.57
C ILE A 75 -41.80 -0.59 -18.99
N ASN A 76 -42.34 -0.59 -17.76
CA ASN A 76 -42.72 0.64 -17.06
C ASN A 76 -41.51 1.54 -16.75
N LEU A 77 -40.34 0.94 -16.45
CA LEU A 77 -39.09 1.69 -16.19
C LEU A 77 -38.44 2.21 -17.47
N ILE A 78 -38.62 1.54 -18.61
CA ILE A 78 -38.17 2.01 -19.93
C ILE A 78 -38.93 3.28 -20.32
N ASN A 79 -40.23 3.37 -19.99
CA ASN A 79 -41.07 4.53 -20.26
C ASN A 79 -40.88 5.70 -19.28
N GLN A 80 -40.09 5.51 -18.21
CA GLN A 80 -39.78 6.59 -17.27
C GLN A 80 -38.64 7.47 -17.78
N ALA A 81 -38.65 8.72 -17.33
CA ALA A 81 -37.59 9.66 -17.64
C ALA A 81 -36.20 9.10 -17.24
N PRO A 82 -35.13 9.52 -17.94
CA PRO A 82 -33.76 9.13 -17.61
C PRO A 82 -33.44 9.33 -16.13
N PRO A 83 -32.78 8.34 -15.47
CA PRO A 83 -32.28 8.53 -14.12
C PRO A 83 -31.33 9.73 -14.03
N ASP A 84 -31.29 10.40 -12.87
CA ASP A 84 -30.38 11.51 -12.64
C ASP A 84 -28.93 11.03 -12.46
N TYR A 85 -28.24 10.86 -13.59
CA TYR A 85 -26.82 10.54 -13.65
C TYR A 85 -25.90 11.72 -13.33
N ALA A 86 -26.42 12.95 -13.21
CA ALA A 86 -25.60 14.11 -12.88
C ALA A 86 -25.05 14.02 -11.45
N SER A 87 -25.87 13.50 -10.52
CA SER A 87 -25.46 13.20 -9.15
C SER A 87 -24.32 12.17 -9.09
N LEU A 88 -24.43 11.07 -9.84
CA LEU A 88 -23.40 10.03 -9.93
C LEU A 88 -22.13 10.54 -10.57
N ASN A 89 -22.23 11.34 -11.64
CA ASN A 89 -21.09 11.94 -12.29
C ASN A 89 -20.34 12.90 -11.36
N ARG A 90 -21.08 13.74 -10.61
CA ARG A 90 -20.49 14.62 -9.59
C ARG A 90 -19.78 13.82 -8.50
N SER A 91 -20.40 12.75 -8.02
CA SER A 91 -19.78 11.87 -7.03
C SER A 91 -18.52 11.18 -7.56
N ALA A 92 -18.53 10.73 -8.82
CA ALA A 92 -17.36 10.13 -9.45
C ALA A 92 -16.22 11.14 -9.63
N GLN A 93 -16.55 12.38 -10.01
CA GLN A 93 -15.55 13.45 -10.11
C GLN A 93 -14.94 13.78 -8.74
N LEU A 94 -15.76 13.91 -7.70
CA LEU A 94 -15.26 14.13 -6.34
C LEU A 94 -14.35 12.97 -5.88
N ALA A 95 -14.74 11.73 -6.15
CA ALA A 95 -13.91 10.57 -5.83
C ALA A 95 -12.58 10.60 -6.59
N LEU A 96 -12.59 10.98 -7.86
CA LEU A 96 -11.39 11.16 -8.66
C LEU A 96 -10.49 12.27 -8.10
N ASP A 97 -11.07 13.41 -7.73
CA ASP A 97 -10.34 14.54 -7.14
C ASP A 97 -9.70 14.14 -5.79
N CYS A 98 -10.42 13.39 -4.95
CA CYS A 98 -9.86 12.84 -3.71
C CYS A 98 -8.67 11.91 -3.97
N VAL A 99 -8.79 11.00 -4.94
CA VAL A 99 -7.68 10.09 -5.29
C VAL A 99 -6.50 10.87 -5.85
N ALA A 100 -6.73 11.88 -6.70
CA ALA A 100 -5.69 12.73 -7.23
C ALA A 100 -4.95 13.49 -6.12
N ALA A 101 -5.68 14.05 -5.16
CA ALA A 101 -5.11 14.69 -3.98
C ALA A 101 -4.26 13.69 -3.15
N SER A 102 -4.78 12.49 -2.87
CA SER A 102 -4.02 11.46 -2.15
C SER A 102 -2.77 10.99 -2.89
N ILE A 103 -2.79 10.95 -4.23
CA ILE A 103 -1.58 10.67 -5.03
C ILE A 103 -0.55 11.78 -4.85
N ALA A 104 -0.98 13.04 -4.87
CA ALA A 104 -0.11 14.19 -4.65
C ALA A 104 0.49 14.17 -3.23
N ASP A 105 -0.32 13.90 -2.20
CA ASP A 105 0.12 13.77 -0.82
C ASP A 105 1.14 12.65 -0.65
N ASN A 106 0.93 11.49 -1.30
CA ASN A 106 1.89 10.39 -1.30
C ASN A 106 3.23 10.77 -1.94
N ALA A 107 3.21 11.53 -3.04
CA ALA A 107 4.43 12.03 -3.67
C ALA A 107 5.19 12.98 -2.73
N GLN A 108 4.46 13.83 -1.99
CA GLN A 108 5.04 14.71 -0.99
C GLN A 108 5.67 13.92 0.17
N LEU A 109 4.96 12.92 0.71
CA LEU A 109 5.48 12.05 1.76
C LEU A 109 6.75 11.32 1.32
N GLN A 110 6.82 10.87 0.07
CA GLN A 110 8.03 10.25 -0.46
C GLN A 110 9.21 11.22 -0.48
N SER A 111 9.00 12.45 -0.93
CA SER A 111 10.02 13.51 -0.90
C SER A 111 10.50 13.80 0.55
N ASP A 112 9.57 13.83 1.51
CA ASP A 112 9.90 14.09 2.91
C ASP A 112 10.73 12.96 3.53
N VAL A 113 10.40 11.71 3.22
CA VAL A 113 11.16 10.53 3.64
C VAL A 113 12.59 10.58 3.10
N GLU A 114 12.77 10.93 1.83
CA GLU A 114 14.09 11.09 1.22
C GLU A 114 14.90 12.20 1.90
N ALA A 115 14.26 13.35 2.18
CA ALA A 115 14.91 14.46 2.88
C ALA A 115 15.34 14.08 4.30
N ILE A 116 14.50 13.36 5.05
CA ILE A 116 14.83 12.84 6.38
C ILE A 116 15.98 11.83 6.29
N GLY A 117 15.94 10.93 5.32
CA GLY A 117 17.01 9.96 5.05
C GLY A 117 18.36 10.66 4.82
N GLY A 118 18.38 11.70 3.98
CA GLY A 118 19.59 12.49 3.73
C GLY A 118 20.13 13.17 4.99
N ARG A 119 19.25 13.76 5.81
CA ARG A 119 19.63 14.38 7.10
C ARG A 119 20.21 13.36 8.08
N LEU A 120 19.63 12.16 8.15
CA LEU A 120 20.11 11.08 9.00
C LEU A 120 21.52 10.64 8.60
N GLU A 121 21.77 10.48 7.30
CA GLU A 121 23.10 10.07 6.82
C GLU A 121 24.16 11.14 7.10
N ILE A 122 23.81 12.43 6.94
CA ILE A 122 24.69 13.54 7.34
C ILE A 122 25.01 13.48 8.83
N GLN A 123 24.01 13.25 9.69
CA GLN A 123 24.21 13.15 11.13
C GLN A 123 25.08 11.95 11.50
N LYS A 124 24.84 10.80 10.88
CA LYS A 124 25.64 9.58 11.06
C LYS A 124 27.11 9.82 10.70
N ASN A 125 27.37 10.45 9.55
CA ASN A 125 28.74 10.78 9.13
C ASN A 125 29.42 11.75 10.11
N ARG A 126 28.71 12.79 10.57
CA ARG A 126 29.22 13.72 11.58
C ARG A 126 29.57 13.03 12.90
N LEU A 127 28.71 12.12 13.36
CA LEU A 127 28.96 11.35 14.58
C LEU A 127 30.14 10.41 14.42
N GLN A 128 30.27 9.75 13.27
CA GLN A 128 31.39 8.88 12.96
C GLN A 128 32.71 9.66 12.96
N SER A 129 32.78 10.81 12.28
CA SER A 129 33.99 11.65 12.31
C SER A 129 34.35 12.10 13.72
N ARG A 130 33.37 12.50 14.55
CA ARG A 130 33.64 12.87 15.95
C ARG A 130 34.15 11.69 16.77
N LYS A 131 33.61 10.49 16.54
CA LYS A 131 34.09 9.25 17.16
C LYS A 131 35.54 8.99 16.76
N ASP A 132 35.86 9.05 15.47
CA ASP A 132 37.20 8.80 14.95
C ASP A 132 38.23 9.78 15.56
N THR A 133 37.85 11.06 15.68
CA THR A 133 38.66 12.09 16.36
C THR A 133 38.91 11.74 17.83
N ILE A 134 37.90 11.30 18.58
CA ILE A 134 38.05 10.91 19.98
C ILE A 134 38.94 9.67 20.11
N GLU A 135 38.73 8.67 19.27
CA GLU A 135 39.57 7.47 19.25
C GLU A 135 41.02 7.79 18.90
N ALA A 136 41.28 8.79 18.06
CA ALA A 136 42.64 9.28 17.80
C ALA A 136 43.27 9.90 19.06
N PHE A 137 42.55 10.80 19.74
CA PHE A 137 43.03 11.35 21.01
C PHE A 137 43.36 10.28 22.05
N ILE A 138 42.51 9.25 22.17
CA ILE A 138 42.76 8.14 23.11
C ILE A 138 44.04 7.38 22.77
N ARG A 139 44.33 7.15 21.48
CA ARG A 139 45.58 6.51 21.05
C ARG A 139 46.82 7.37 21.32
N ASP A 140 46.67 8.69 21.24
CA ASP A 140 47.79 9.63 21.40
C ASP A 140 48.10 9.96 22.88
N ILE A 141 47.21 9.62 23.82
CA ILE A 141 47.49 9.70 25.26
C ILE A 141 48.45 8.56 25.63
N LEU A 142 49.74 8.86 25.71
CA LEU A 142 50.72 7.96 26.32
C LEU A 142 50.36 7.73 27.79
N PRO A 143 50.36 6.47 28.28
CA PRO A 143 50.29 6.25 29.72
C PRO A 143 51.49 6.94 30.39
N PRO A 144 51.30 7.53 31.59
CA PRO A 144 52.38 8.16 32.33
C PRO A 144 53.53 7.17 32.51
N VAL A 145 54.76 7.64 32.31
CA VAL A 145 55.93 6.77 32.43
C VAL A 145 56.05 6.37 33.90
N ARG A 146 56.41 5.10 34.17
CA ARG A 146 56.44 4.54 35.55
C ARG A 146 57.25 5.36 36.57
N HIS A 147 58.18 6.21 36.13
CA HIS A 147 58.98 7.06 37.01
C HIS A 147 58.31 8.40 37.38
N ASP A 148 57.26 8.81 36.65
CA ASP A 148 56.45 10.00 36.96
C ASP A 148 55.33 9.70 37.97
N ILE A 149 55.05 8.41 38.20
CA ILE A 149 54.11 7.94 39.20
C ILE A 149 54.90 7.83 40.52
N VAL A 150 54.83 8.88 41.34
CA VAL A 150 55.33 8.82 42.72
C VAL A 150 54.50 7.77 43.47
N ASP A 151 55.17 6.75 44.01
CA ASP A 151 54.52 5.77 44.88
C ASP A 151 53.93 6.53 46.08
N PRO A 152 52.60 6.52 46.29
CA PRO A 152 51.99 7.22 47.40
C PRO A 152 52.17 6.48 48.72
N LEU A 153 52.50 5.19 48.71
CA LEU A 153 52.63 4.36 49.92
C LEU A 153 53.63 4.91 50.96
N PRO A 154 54.79 5.48 50.59
CA PRO A 154 55.70 6.10 51.54
C PRO A 154 55.21 7.43 52.12
N ALA A 155 54.24 8.09 51.48
CA ALA A 155 53.68 9.38 51.92
C ALA A 155 52.38 9.22 52.74
N ILE A 156 51.85 8.00 52.83
CA ILE A 156 50.71 7.68 53.70
C ILE A 156 51.26 7.43 55.09
N ASP A 157 51.07 8.40 55.98
CA ASP A 157 51.35 8.23 57.40
C ASP A 157 50.46 7.10 57.96
N ASN A 158 51.10 6.17 58.67
CA ASN A 158 50.38 5.12 59.39
C ASN A 158 49.65 5.77 60.58
N VAL A 159 48.36 6.04 60.39
CA VAL A 159 47.49 6.53 61.46
C VAL A 159 47.26 5.38 62.42
N ALA A 160 47.60 5.58 63.70
CA ALA A 160 47.32 4.60 64.74
C ALA A 160 45.83 4.24 64.73
N ASP A 161 45.54 2.94 64.64
CA ASP A 161 44.18 2.41 64.72
C ASP A 161 43.68 2.50 66.17
N LEU A 162 43.14 3.67 66.53
CA LEU A 162 42.60 3.95 67.86
C LEU A 162 41.27 3.21 68.10
N GLU A 163 40.72 2.53 67.10
CA GLU A 163 39.44 1.83 67.18
C GLU A 163 39.56 0.49 67.94
N HIS A 164 40.80 0.01 68.15
CA HIS A 164 41.10 -1.31 68.73
C HIS A 164 41.96 -1.29 70.01
N GLU A 165 42.21 -0.13 70.63
CA GLU A 165 42.90 -0.06 71.93
C GLU A 165 41.90 -0.05 73.10
N GLU A 166 41.64 -1.24 73.68
CA GLU A 166 40.90 -1.50 74.94
C GLU A 166 41.80 -1.43 76.18
#